data_AF-A0A969A6R4-F1
#
_entry.id   AF-A0A969A6R4-F1
#
_cell.length_a   1.000
_cell.length_b   1.000
_cell.length_c   1.000
_cell.angle_alpha   90.00
_cell.angle_beta   90.00
_cell.angle_gamma   90.00
#
_symmetry.space_group_name_H-M   'P 1'
#
loop_
_entity.id
_entity.type
_entity.pdbx_description
1 polymer ?
#
loop_
_entity_poly.entity_id
_entity_poly.type
_entity_poly.pdbx_seq_one_letter_code
_entity_poly.pdbx_strand_id
1 'polypeptide(L)'
;MKNEESLKAKFGRLSKTITSIPNKFSEAIQEGLQQDYRQLTCVQQGLLNFDLIEQDIAEMHKSLKKSGDTVLASRIVIDDRKDFIEILTYVKREEKTFSVSAKSAVKRVTNIPSDILEELKSKGKVELSFND
;
A
#
# COMPACT_ATOMS: atom_id res chain seq x y z
N MET A 1 14.58 -24.45 -9.57
CA MET A 1 14.79 -23.04 -9.99
C MET A 1 13.82 -22.72 -11.10
N LYS A 2 12.70 -22.08 -10.80
CA LYS A 2 11.74 -21.48 -11.75
C LYS A 2 10.74 -20.68 -10.90
N ASN A 3 10.47 -19.43 -11.28
CA ASN A 3 9.41 -18.51 -10.81
C ASN A 3 9.80 -17.26 -10.01
N GLU A 4 11.07 -16.86 -9.92
CA GLU A 4 11.38 -15.47 -9.50
C GLU A 4 11.17 -14.44 -10.64
N GLU A 5 11.09 -14.88 -11.90
CA GLU A 5 10.89 -14.02 -13.08
C GLU A 5 9.46 -13.47 -13.26
N SER A 6 8.46 -13.92 -12.49
CA SER A 6 7.05 -13.56 -12.75
C SER A 6 6.50 -12.39 -11.94
N LEU A 7 7.16 -11.99 -10.84
CA LEU A 7 6.62 -10.95 -9.94
C LEU A 7 7.13 -9.56 -10.30
N LYS A 8 8.44 -9.44 -10.51
CA LYS A 8 9.09 -8.19 -10.94
C LYS A 8 8.59 -7.67 -12.30
N ALA A 9 8.15 -8.58 -13.17
CA ALA A 9 7.67 -8.24 -14.51
C ALA A 9 6.20 -7.76 -14.54
N LYS A 10 5.38 -8.19 -13.57
CA LYS A 10 3.98 -7.74 -13.45
C LYS A 10 3.81 -6.54 -12.52
N PHE A 11 4.71 -6.41 -11.55
CA PHE A 11 4.70 -5.38 -10.52
C PHE A 11 5.98 -4.59 -10.64
N GLY A 12 5.93 -3.53 -11.46
CA GLY A 12 7.13 -2.75 -11.77
C GLY A 12 7.76 -2.18 -10.51
N ARG A 13 6.94 -1.77 -9.53
CA ARG A 13 7.36 -1.07 -8.30
C ARG A 13 6.80 -1.64 -7.00
N LEU A 14 5.70 -2.42 -7.04
CA LEU A 14 5.27 -3.19 -5.87
C LEU A 14 6.16 -4.42 -5.67
N SER A 15 6.97 -4.41 -4.62
CA SER A 15 7.69 -5.59 -4.20
C SER A 15 7.10 -6.16 -2.92
N LYS A 16 7.02 -7.49 -2.87
CA LYS A 16 6.67 -8.26 -1.67
C LYS A 16 7.86 -8.23 -0.70
N THR A 17 8.23 -7.04 -0.23
CA THR A 17 9.33 -6.86 0.71
C THR A 17 8.76 -6.98 2.12
N ILE A 18 8.88 -8.18 2.70
CA ILE A 18 8.50 -8.48 4.09
C ILE A 18 9.45 -7.79 5.09
N THR A 19 10.55 -7.18 4.65
CA THR A 19 11.55 -6.61 5.55
C THR A 19 11.78 -5.12 5.33
N SER A 20 11.37 -4.38 6.35
CA SER A 20 11.93 -3.09 6.76
C SER A 20 11.54 -1.91 5.88
N ILE A 21 10.28 -1.47 6.00
CA ILE A 21 10.12 -0.03 6.24
C ILE A 21 10.96 0.25 7.49
N PRO A 22 12.04 1.06 7.40
CA PRO A 22 12.95 1.26 8.51
C PRO A 22 12.19 1.56 9.79
N ASN A 23 12.56 0.93 10.92
CA ASN A 23 11.92 1.18 12.22
C ASN A 23 11.78 2.69 12.55
N LYS A 24 12.65 3.53 11.97
CA LYS A 24 12.57 5.00 12.01
C LYS A 24 11.22 5.57 11.55
N PHE A 25 10.51 4.91 10.64
CA PHE A 25 9.17 5.31 10.20
C PHE A 25 8.08 4.91 11.19
N SER A 26 8.30 3.86 11.99
CA SER A 26 7.40 3.45 13.07
C SER A 26 7.36 4.47 14.20
N GLU A 27 8.47 5.18 14.43
CA GLU A 27 8.59 6.20 15.49
C GLU A 27 8.05 7.57 15.04
N ALA A 28 8.09 7.86 13.73
CA ALA A 28 7.52 9.07 13.14
C ALA A 28 5.97 9.11 13.12
N ILE A 29 5.29 8.12 13.70
CA ILE A 29 3.83 7.92 13.63
C ILE A 29 3.03 8.90 14.53
N GLN A 30 3.69 9.71 15.37
CA GLN A 30 3.03 10.39 16.49
C GLN A 30 2.04 11.53 16.16
N GLU A 31 1.92 12.01 14.92
CA GLU A 31 0.98 13.11 14.59
C GLU A 31 0.30 12.93 13.21
N GLY A 32 -0.01 11.70 12.81
CA GLY A 32 -0.64 11.43 11.51
C GLY A 32 -2.00 12.12 11.36
N LEU A 33 -2.05 13.22 10.60
CA LEU A 33 -3.27 13.74 9.99
C LEU A 33 -3.94 12.58 9.24
N GLN A 34 -4.99 12.01 9.84
CA GLN A 34 -5.94 11.14 9.15
C GLN A 34 -6.73 11.99 8.17
N GLN A 35 -6.06 12.46 7.11
CA GLN A 35 -6.77 12.92 5.94
C GLN A 35 -7.27 11.66 5.24
N ASP A 36 -8.56 11.38 5.41
CA ASP A 36 -9.28 10.38 4.64
C ASP A 36 -9.09 10.69 3.15
N TYR A 37 -8.13 10.03 2.53
CA TYR A 37 -7.98 10.07 1.09
C TYR A 37 -9.25 9.43 0.51
N ARG A 38 -10.12 10.25 -0.07
CA ARG A 38 -11.43 9.78 -0.51
C ARG A 38 -11.25 8.83 -1.70
N GLN A 39 -11.62 7.58 -1.43
CA GLN A 39 -11.92 6.52 -2.38
C GLN A 39 -10.69 5.97 -3.13
N LEU A 40 -10.34 4.72 -2.80
CA LEU A 40 -9.37 3.93 -3.56
C LEU A 40 -10.04 3.45 -4.86
N THR A 41 -9.52 3.83 -6.02
CA THR A 41 -10.01 3.39 -7.33
C THR A 41 -9.85 1.88 -7.49
N CYS A 42 -8.84 1.30 -6.84
CA CYS A 42 -8.63 -0.13 -6.78
C CYS A 42 -9.76 -0.87 -6.05
N VAL A 43 -10.62 -0.18 -5.29
CA VAL A 43 -11.77 -0.79 -4.62
C VAL A 43 -13.08 -0.24 -5.18
N GLN A 44 -13.80 -1.08 -5.91
CA GLN A 44 -15.14 -0.75 -6.43
C GLN A 44 -16.16 -1.75 -5.90
N GLN A 45 -17.20 -1.25 -5.22
CA GLN A 45 -18.26 -2.08 -4.65
C GLN A 45 -17.75 -3.20 -3.72
N GLY A 46 -16.62 -2.96 -3.03
CA GLY A 46 -15.96 -3.93 -2.15
C GLY A 46 -15.12 -4.99 -2.89
N LEU A 47 -14.94 -4.85 -4.20
CA LEU A 47 -14.04 -5.66 -5.00
C LEU A 47 -12.70 -4.93 -5.14
N LEU A 48 -11.63 -5.52 -4.59
CA LEU A 48 -10.27 -5.04 -4.80
C LEU A 48 -9.73 -5.59 -6.12
N ASN A 49 -9.38 -4.70 -7.04
CA ASN A 49 -8.60 -5.03 -8.23
C ASN A 49 -7.12 -4.74 -7.95
N PHE A 50 -6.34 -5.81 -7.80
CA PHE A 50 -4.94 -5.71 -7.37
C PHE A 50 -4.07 -4.91 -8.36
N ASP A 51 -4.38 -4.96 -9.66
CA ASP A 51 -3.63 -4.26 -10.71
C ASP A 51 -3.75 -2.73 -10.62
N LEU A 52 -4.79 -2.22 -9.94
CA LEU A 52 -5.03 -0.78 -9.80
C LEU A 52 -4.38 -0.16 -8.55
N ILE A 53 -3.76 -0.97 -7.68
CA ILE A 53 -3.14 -0.49 -6.44
C ILE A 53 -1.99 0.48 -6.76
N GLU A 54 -1.14 0.17 -7.75
CA GLU A 54 -0.03 1.06 -8.15
C GLU A 54 -0.53 2.42 -8.64
N GLN A 55 -1.68 2.44 -9.32
CA GLN A 55 -2.29 3.68 -9.79
C GLN A 55 -2.72 4.56 -8.62
N ASP A 56 -3.46 4.01 -7.66
CA ASP A 56 -3.91 4.76 -6.47
C ASP A 56 -2.71 5.32 -5.69
N ILE A 57 -1.65 4.52 -5.52
CA ILE A 57 -0.41 4.98 -4.87
C ILE A 57 0.22 6.13 -5.64
N ALA A 58 0.35 6.01 -6.97
CA ALA A 58 0.93 7.06 -7.80
C ALA A 58 0.11 8.36 -7.76
N GLU A 59 -1.22 8.26 -7.72
CA GLU A 59 -2.11 9.43 -7.59
C GLU A 59 -1.99 10.07 -6.20
N MET A 60 -1.94 9.27 -5.13
CA MET A 60 -1.64 9.74 -3.77
C MET A 60 -0.30 10.47 -3.72
N HIS A 61 0.76 9.87 -4.26
CA HIS A 61 2.10 10.46 -4.31
C HIS A 61 2.11 11.79 -5.06
N LYS A 62 1.44 11.86 -6.21
CA LYS A 62 1.30 13.10 -6.99
C LYS A 62 0.62 14.20 -6.19
N SER A 63 -0.45 13.88 -5.46
CA SER A 63 -1.20 14.85 -4.65
C SER A 63 -0.40 15.37 -3.46
N LEU A 64 0.29 14.47 -2.75
CA LEU A 64 1.17 14.82 -1.63
C LEU A 64 2.33 15.70 -2.11
N LYS A 65 3.00 15.32 -3.21
CA LYS A 65 4.05 16.14 -3.84
C LYS A 65 3.55 17.53 -4.26
N LYS A 66 2.33 17.64 -4.80
CA LYS A 66 1.69 18.94 -5.14
C LYS A 66 1.41 19.80 -3.92
N SER A 67 1.21 19.19 -2.75
CA SER A 67 0.98 19.86 -1.47
C SER A 67 2.28 20.33 -0.80
N GLY A 68 3.43 20.09 -1.43
CA GLY A 68 4.76 20.42 -0.90
C GLY A 68 5.40 19.31 -0.07
N ASP A 69 4.78 18.13 0.01
CA ASP A 69 5.30 17.01 0.79
C ASP A 69 6.34 16.20 0.02
N THR A 70 7.39 15.76 0.73
CA THR A 70 8.33 14.78 0.21
C THR A 70 7.84 13.37 0.55
N VAL A 71 7.42 12.61 -0.46
CA VAL A 71 7.03 11.21 -0.27
C VAL A 71 8.26 10.36 0.00
N LEU A 72 8.20 9.55 1.05
CA LEU A 72 9.31 8.68 1.49
C LEU A 72 9.09 7.22 1.08
N ALA A 73 7.88 6.68 1.31
CA ALA A 73 7.49 5.31 0.97
C ALA A 73 5.98 5.13 1.11
N SER A 74 5.42 4.06 0.55
CA SER A 74 4.07 3.57 0.88
C SER A 74 4.07 2.11 1.34
N ARG A 75 3.25 1.81 2.34
CA ARG A 75 2.90 0.47 2.82
C ARG A 75 1.48 0.16 2.42
N ILE A 76 1.26 -1.03 1.88
CA ILE A 76 -0.05 -1.54 1.55
C ILE A 76 -0.33 -2.69 2.49
N VAL A 77 -1.47 -2.66 3.16
CA VAL A 77 -1.94 -3.71 4.05
C VAL A 77 -3.25 -4.23 3.50
N ILE A 78 -3.31 -5.52 3.17
CA ILE A 78 -4.56 -6.20 2.81
C ILE A 78 -4.82 -7.22 3.92
N ASP A 79 -5.94 -7.07 4.61
CA ASP A 79 -6.35 -7.91 5.73
C ASP A 79 -7.69 -8.58 5.39
N ASP A 80 -7.62 -9.86 5.04
CA ASP A 80 -8.77 -10.69 4.65
C ASP A 80 -9.64 -11.06 5.87
N ARG A 81 -9.06 -11.05 7.07
CA ARG A 81 -9.82 -11.33 8.31
C ARG A 81 -10.67 -10.15 8.74
N LYS A 82 -10.24 -8.95 8.39
CA LYS A 82 -10.91 -7.69 8.74
C LYS A 82 -11.56 -7.00 7.54
N ASP A 83 -11.59 -7.66 6.37
CA ASP A 83 -12.20 -7.19 5.13
C ASP A 83 -11.76 -5.78 4.73
N PHE A 84 -10.46 -5.47 4.74
CA PHE A 84 -9.98 -4.15 4.31
C PHE A 84 -8.65 -4.16 3.55
N ILE A 85 -8.47 -3.09 2.78
CA ILE A 85 -7.17 -2.62 2.31
C ILE A 85 -6.86 -1.25 2.91
N GLU A 86 -5.59 -1.02 3.25
CA GLU A 86 -5.08 0.26 3.71
C GLU A 86 -3.77 0.58 2.97
N ILE A 87 -3.69 1.78 2.39
CA ILE A 87 -2.47 2.32 1.82
C ILE A 87 -1.99 3.43 2.76
N LEU A 88 -0.88 3.19 3.45
CA LEU A 88 -0.22 4.17 4.30
C LEU A 88 0.96 4.77 3.54
N THR A 89 0.98 6.09 3.36
CA THR A 89 2.08 6.81 2.72
C THR A 89 2.81 7.66 3.75
N TYR A 90 4.11 7.46 3.86
CA TYR A 90 4.98 8.23 4.73
C TYR A 90 5.49 9.46 3.98
N VAL A 91 5.35 10.63 4.58
CA VAL A 91 5.74 11.91 4.00
C VAL A 91 6.58 12.71 4.97
N LYS A 92 7.50 13.50 4.43
CA LYS A 92 8.21 14.56 5.15
C LYS A 92 7.68 15.92 4.72
N ARG A 93 7.22 16.70 5.69
CA ARG A 93 6.87 18.12 5.53
C ARG A 93 7.75 18.90 6.48
N GLU A 94 8.55 19.81 5.92
CA GLU A 94 9.59 20.53 6.67
C GLU A 94 10.55 19.55 7.38
N GLU A 95 10.68 19.62 8.70
CA GLU A 95 11.51 18.71 9.49
C GLU A 95 10.74 17.56 10.15
N LYS A 96 9.41 17.50 9.93
CA LYS A 96 8.54 16.48 10.53
C LYS A 96 8.16 15.42 9.51
N THR A 97 8.06 14.19 9.99
CA THR A 97 7.56 13.05 9.21
C THR A 97 6.16 12.70 9.69
N PHE A 98 5.26 12.42 8.75
CA PHE A 98 3.87 12.08 9.01
C PHE A 98 3.47 10.86 8.16
N SER A 99 2.34 10.25 8.50
CA SER A 99 1.70 9.23 7.68
C SER A 99 0.31 9.68 7.25
N VAL A 100 -0.01 9.46 5.97
CA VAL A 100 -1.34 9.65 5.40
C VAL A 100 -1.88 8.27 5.04
N SER A 101 -3.10 7.94 5.47
CA SER A 101 -3.72 6.64 5.17
C SER A 101 -4.95 6.78 4.29
N ALA A 102 -5.10 5.82 3.38
CA ALA A 102 -6.30 5.61 2.58
C ALA A 102 -6.81 4.20 2.87
N LYS A 103 -7.99 4.07 3.47
CA LYS A 103 -8.54 2.78 3.89
C LYS A 103 -9.88 2.53 3.22
N SER A 104 -10.11 1.29 2.77
CA SER A 104 -11.37 0.89 2.16
C SER A 104 -11.73 -0.55 2.54
N ALA A 105 -13.03 -0.82 2.65
CA ALA A 105 -13.54 -2.15 2.92
C ALA A 105 -13.49 -3.01 1.65
N VAL A 106 -12.96 -4.22 1.77
CA VAL A 106 -12.75 -5.17 0.68
C VAL A 106 -13.36 -6.50 1.09
N LYS A 107 -14.35 -6.95 0.33
CA LYS A 107 -15.00 -8.26 0.52
C LYS A 107 -14.38 -9.36 -0.33
N ARG A 108 -13.81 -8.98 -1.48
CA ARG A 108 -13.23 -9.92 -2.44
C ARG A 108 -12.07 -9.26 -3.17
N VAL A 109 -11.05 -10.05 -3.47
CA VAL A 109 -9.89 -9.62 -4.27
C VAL A 109 -9.92 -10.30 -5.63
N THR A 110 -9.66 -9.53 -6.67
CA THR A 110 -9.56 -9.97 -8.07
C THR A 110 -8.20 -9.62 -8.64
N ASN A 111 -7.78 -10.39 -9.63
CA ASN A 111 -6.46 -10.26 -10.29
C ASN A 111 -5.28 -10.34 -9.30
N ILE A 112 -5.49 -11.02 -8.18
CA ILE A 112 -4.44 -11.22 -7.17
C ILE A 112 -3.41 -12.26 -7.65
N PRO A 113 -2.11 -11.98 -7.55
CA PRO A 113 -1.07 -12.97 -7.85
C PRO A 113 -1.18 -14.19 -6.93
N SER A 114 -0.84 -15.37 -7.46
CA SER A 114 -0.99 -16.63 -6.74
C SER A 114 -0.22 -16.66 -5.43
N ASP A 115 0.97 -16.08 -5.38
CA ASP A 115 1.80 -16.01 -4.19
C ASP A 115 1.21 -15.06 -3.12
N ILE A 116 0.62 -13.93 -3.52
CA ILE A 116 -0.09 -13.02 -2.59
C ILE A 116 -1.33 -13.72 -2.06
N LEU A 117 -2.05 -14.42 -2.94
CA LEU A 117 -3.24 -15.20 -2.58
C LEU A 117 -2.91 -16.33 -1.60
N GLU A 118 -1.80 -17.05 -1.81
CA GLU A 118 -1.33 -18.08 -0.89
C GLU A 118 -0.95 -17.49 0.47
N GLU A 119 -0.29 -16.33 0.48
CA GLU A 119 0.06 -15.66 1.73
C GLU A 119 -1.17 -15.14 2.48
N LEU A 120 -2.15 -14.55 1.77
CA LEU A 120 -3.43 -14.17 2.35
C LEU A 120 -4.18 -15.38 2.92
N LYS A 121 -4.21 -16.51 2.21
CA LYS A 121 -4.82 -17.75 2.73
C LYS A 121 -4.10 -18.30 3.95
N SER A 122 -2.77 -18.20 3.98
CA SER A 122 -1.94 -18.74 5.07
C SER A 122 -1.97 -17.85 6.32
N LYS A 123 -1.81 -16.53 6.15
CA LYS A 123 -1.62 -15.56 7.25
C LYS A 123 -2.88 -14.74 7.54
N GLY A 124 -3.84 -14.68 6.61
CA GLY A 124 -5.02 -13.80 6.67
C GLY A 124 -4.71 -12.33 6.38
N LYS A 125 -3.43 -12.00 6.15
CA LYS A 125 -2.93 -10.64 5.96
C LYS A 125 -1.67 -10.67 5.11
N VAL A 126 -1.56 -9.72 4.19
CA VAL A 126 -0.35 -9.47 3.42
C VAL A 126 0.04 -7.99 3.52
N GLU A 127 1.34 -7.76 3.52
CA GLU A 127 1.91 -6.42 3.55
C GLU A 127 2.87 -6.24 2.38
N LEU A 128 2.71 -5.13 1.66
CA LEU A 128 3.50 -4.81 0.49
C LEU A 128 4.13 -3.43 0.68
N SER A 129 5.26 -3.22 0.04
CA SER A 129 5.94 -1.92 0.04
C SER A 129 6.01 -1.38 -1.38
N PHE A 130 5.86 -0.06 -1.51
CA PHE A 130 6.04 0.67 -2.75
C PHE A 130 7.02 1.82 -2.50
N ASN A 131 8.08 1.83 -3.30
CA ASN A 131 9.06 2.92 -3.35
C ASN A 131 9.04 3.46 -4.79
N ASP A 132 8.89 4.78 -4.93
CA ASP A 132 8.89 5.49 -6.22
C ASP A 132 10.30 5.61 -6.81
#